data_AF-A0A5N4DI99-F1
#
_entry.id   AF-A0A5N4DI99-F1
#
_cell.length_a   1.000
_cell.length_b   1.000
_cell.length_c   1.000
_cell.angle_alpha   90.00
_cell.angle_beta   90.00
_cell.angle_gamma   90.00
#
_symmetry.space_group_name_H-M   'P 1'
#
loop_
_entity.id
_entity.type
_entity.pdbx_description
1 polymer ?
#
loop_
_entity_poly.entity_id
_entity_poly.type
_entity_poly.pdbx_seq_one_letter_code
_entity_poly.pdbx_strand_id
1 'polypeptide(L)'
;MNNTDLHKQGLLLFAEILTRQPEEIKLFTSSAMCRDAGRALQEAVSSPVLEVAAEAVKATSAFLRKDHQSALPVLYKELQALLEAMLSRCADLSQIPLNWRPLGHASSRDSEKAILGRGKFLLSTLEGFRNACRLAVEFQSEPSAQENPFTAPNAEKEDTLEAFSEFLLSACDSLCIPMVLRYSEQATHPALMEVFLSILHSLFVIVPHMKEKFSKKLAASSFIQLTLELKARFCSGLSHSALNQVCSSFLYYMCINLLSAPEKTGLPSQEELSAVSELLQHGLPQINSRSPESLAFLLDRQYVEGAARQRQYCILLLFYLAYIHGDRFVSEAELFVAVQSFLLSLQDQGEHPPLVVFRASIYLLAICQDKGGALPEV
;
A
#
# COMPACT_ATOMS: atom_id res chain seq x y z
N MET A 1 5.65 -8.59 -41.48
CA MET A 1 6.39 -7.33 -41.24
C MET A 1 5.76 -6.66 -40.03
N ASN A 2 6.34 -6.85 -38.83
CA ASN A 2 5.85 -6.18 -37.62
C ASN A 2 6.52 -4.82 -37.53
N ASN A 3 5.80 -3.74 -37.85
CA ASN A 3 6.31 -2.40 -37.65
C ASN A 3 6.10 -2.03 -36.17
N THR A 4 7.07 -2.39 -35.33
CA THR A 4 7.03 -2.17 -33.88
C THR A 4 6.85 -0.70 -33.52
N ASP A 5 7.39 0.20 -34.34
CA ASP A 5 7.25 1.64 -34.16
C ASP A 5 5.80 2.09 -34.42
N LEU A 6 5.12 1.50 -35.40
CA LEU A 6 3.70 1.75 -35.65
C LEU A 6 2.84 1.31 -34.46
N HIS A 7 3.09 0.11 -33.89
CA HIS A 7 2.36 -0.36 -32.71
C HIS A 7 2.59 0.55 -31.51
N LYS A 8 3.84 0.94 -31.26
CA LYS A 8 4.20 1.88 -30.17
C LYS A 8 3.50 3.22 -30.34
N GLN A 9 3.55 3.82 -31.53
CA GLN A 9 2.88 5.11 -31.77
C GLN A 9 1.36 5.01 -31.70
N GLY A 10 0.77 3.92 -32.21
CA GLY A 10 -0.66 3.66 -32.08
C GLY A 10 -1.11 3.60 -30.62
N LEU A 11 -0.38 2.88 -29.77
CA LEU A 11 -0.67 2.79 -28.34
C LEU A 11 -0.46 4.11 -27.60
N LEU A 12 0.58 4.87 -27.95
CA LEU A 12 0.82 6.20 -27.39
C LEU A 12 -0.34 7.15 -27.72
N LEU A 13 -0.78 7.18 -28.99
CA LEU A 13 -1.93 7.98 -29.41
C LEU A 13 -3.21 7.52 -28.70
N PHE A 14 -3.41 6.20 -28.57
CA PHE A 14 -4.58 5.66 -27.88
C PHE A 14 -4.61 6.02 -26.40
N ALA A 15 -3.46 5.95 -25.70
CA ALA A 15 -3.32 6.41 -24.32
C ALA A 15 -3.67 7.90 -24.18
N GLU A 16 -3.23 8.73 -25.12
CA GLU A 16 -3.51 10.17 -25.12
C GLU A 16 -5.00 10.46 -25.31
N ILE A 17 -5.65 9.76 -26.25
CA ILE A 17 -7.11 9.84 -26.47
C ILE A 17 -7.85 9.47 -25.18
N LEU A 18 -7.53 8.31 -24.60
CA LEU A 18 -8.17 7.84 -23.36
C LEU A 18 -7.96 8.81 -22.19
N THR A 19 -6.79 9.42 -22.10
CA THR A 19 -6.46 10.34 -21.01
C THR A 19 -7.20 11.67 -21.17
N ARG A 20 -7.25 12.23 -22.38
CA ARG A 20 -7.83 13.56 -22.64
C ARG A 20 -9.32 13.56 -22.93
N GLN A 21 -9.92 12.39 -23.14
CA GLN A 21 -11.35 12.29 -23.43
C GLN A 21 -12.17 12.93 -22.29
N PRO A 22 -13.03 13.92 -22.58
CA PRO A 22 -13.96 14.50 -21.61
C PRO A 22 -14.95 13.45 -21.08
N GLU A 23 -15.36 13.59 -19.83
CA GLU A 23 -16.23 12.64 -19.13
C GLU A 23 -17.62 12.55 -19.80
N GLU A 24 -18.08 13.63 -20.43
CA GLU A 24 -19.38 13.71 -21.10
C GLU A 24 -19.45 12.96 -22.43
N ILE A 25 -18.29 12.68 -23.05
CA ILE A 25 -18.22 12.06 -24.37
C ILE A 25 -17.80 10.60 -24.24
N LYS A 26 -18.78 9.70 -24.39
CA LYS A 26 -18.55 8.26 -24.37
C LYS A 26 -17.73 7.81 -25.58
N LEU A 27 -16.49 7.40 -25.34
CA LEU A 27 -15.62 6.82 -26.36
C LEU A 27 -16.09 5.41 -26.76
N PHE A 28 -16.55 4.64 -25.77
CA PHE A 28 -17.09 3.29 -25.97
C PHE A 28 -18.61 3.32 -25.82
N THR A 29 -19.33 3.16 -26.93
CA THR A 29 -20.80 3.24 -26.96
C THR A 29 -21.49 1.90 -26.64
N SER A 30 -20.72 0.81 -26.58
CA SER A 30 -21.22 -0.52 -26.23
C SER A 30 -20.17 -1.34 -25.46
N SER A 31 -20.63 -2.31 -24.66
CA SER A 31 -19.76 -3.26 -23.97
C SER A 31 -18.93 -4.10 -24.93
N ALA A 32 -19.42 -4.36 -26.15
CA ALA A 32 -18.66 -5.04 -27.19
C ALA A 32 -17.41 -4.24 -27.63
N MET A 33 -17.57 -2.95 -27.88
CA MET A 33 -16.43 -2.09 -28.22
C MET A 33 -15.41 -2.00 -27.07
N CYS A 34 -15.91 -1.90 -25.83
CA CYS A 34 -15.05 -1.88 -24.65
C CYS A 34 -14.25 -3.18 -24.52
N ARG A 35 -14.89 -4.33 -24.72
CA ARG A 35 -14.23 -5.65 -24.75
C ARG A 35 -13.15 -5.74 -25.82
N ASP A 36 -13.45 -5.32 -27.04
CA ASP A 36 -12.48 -5.39 -28.15
C ASP A 36 -11.26 -4.51 -27.88
N ALA A 37 -11.47 -3.31 -27.31
CA ALA A 37 -10.38 -2.44 -26.86
C ALA A 37 -9.56 -3.07 -25.72
N GLY A 38 -10.22 -3.67 -24.72
CA GLY A 38 -9.58 -4.37 -23.62
C GLY A 38 -8.70 -5.54 -24.10
N ARG A 39 -9.20 -6.34 -25.06
CA ARG A 39 -8.44 -7.45 -25.66
C ARG A 39 -7.25 -6.97 -26.47
N ALA A 40 -7.41 -5.92 -27.27
CA ALA A 40 -6.29 -5.33 -28.00
C ALA A 40 -5.20 -4.81 -27.05
N LEU A 41 -5.59 -4.21 -25.91
CA LEU A 41 -4.65 -3.80 -24.87
C LEU A 41 -3.97 -5.00 -24.20
N GLN A 42 -4.72 -6.07 -23.92
CA GLN A 42 -4.18 -7.31 -23.32
C GLN A 42 -3.11 -7.95 -24.21
N GLU A 43 -3.37 -8.05 -25.51
CA GLU A 43 -2.42 -8.53 -26.51
C GLU A 43 -1.18 -7.62 -26.57
N ALA A 44 -1.38 -6.30 -26.56
CA ALA A 44 -0.29 -5.33 -26.61
C ALA A 44 0.60 -5.34 -25.35
N VAL A 45 0.01 -5.50 -24.16
CA VAL A 45 0.74 -5.67 -22.89
C VAL A 45 1.60 -6.93 -22.93
N SER A 46 1.10 -8.00 -23.56
CA SER A 46 1.79 -9.27 -23.72
C SER A 46 2.88 -9.25 -24.81
N SER A 47 3.10 -8.11 -25.46
CA SER A 47 4.11 -7.96 -26.52
C SER A 47 5.52 -8.29 -26.00
N PRO A 48 6.32 -9.05 -26.78
CA PRO A 48 7.71 -9.32 -26.44
C PRO A 48 8.57 -8.04 -26.47
N VAL A 49 8.13 -6.99 -27.16
CA VAL A 49 8.82 -5.70 -27.26
C VAL A 49 8.45 -4.81 -26.07
N LEU A 50 9.40 -4.58 -25.17
CA LEU A 50 9.17 -3.86 -23.90
C LEU A 50 8.60 -2.45 -24.10
N GLU A 51 9.04 -1.73 -25.13
CA GLU A 51 8.54 -0.38 -25.41
C GLU A 51 7.06 -0.37 -25.80
N VAL A 52 6.62 -1.37 -26.57
CA VAL A 52 5.22 -1.55 -26.95
C VAL A 52 4.40 -1.91 -25.70
N ALA A 53 4.88 -2.86 -24.90
CA ALA A 53 4.22 -3.24 -23.65
C ALA A 53 4.13 -2.06 -22.66
N ALA A 54 5.15 -1.22 -22.58
CA ALA A 54 5.17 -0.05 -21.70
C ALA A 54 4.12 1.00 -22.11
N GLU A 55 3.98 1.30 -23.40
CA GLU A 55 2.91 2.19 -23.88
C GLU A 55 1.52 1.54 -23.72
N ALA A 56 1.41 0.23 -23.92
CA ALA A 56 0.17 -0.51 -23.67
C ALA A 56 -0.27 -0.42 -22.20
N VAL A 57 0.66 -0.57 -21.25
CA VAL A 57 0.39 -0.42 -19.80
C VAL A 57 -0.14 0.98 -19.48
N LYS A 58 0.43 2.03 -20.07
CA LYS A 58 -0.07 3.40 -19.90
C LYS A 58 -1.47 3.58 -20.48
N ALA A 59 -1.70 3.05 -21.69
CA ALA A 59 -3.02 3.06 -22.32
C ALA A 59 -4.06 2.32 -21.46
N THR A 60 -3.70 1.15 -20.92
CA THR A 60 -4.56 0.40 -19.98
C THR A 60 -4.86 1.20 -18.71
N SER A 61 -3.85 1.88 -18.15
CA SER A 61 -4.06 2.74 -16.98
C SER A 61 -5.10 3.85 -17.26
N ALA A 62 -5.04 4.47 -18.44
CA ALA A 62 -6.02 5.46 -18.87
C ALA A 62 -7.40 4.84 -19.18
N PHE A 63 -7.41 3.63 -19.74
CA PHE A 63 -8.62 2.86 -20.07
C PHE A 63 -9.43 2.49 -18.82
N LEU A 64 -8.78 2.27 -17.68
CA LEU A 64 -9.43 1.92 -16.40
C LEU A 64 -10.18 3.08 -15.72
N ARG A 65 -10.31 4.24 -16.37
CA ARG A 65 -11.20 5.30 -15.88
C ARG A 65 -12.66 4.87 -15.96
N LYS A 66 -13.46 5.28 -14.98
CA LYS A 66 -14.90 5.01 -14.93
C LYS A 66 -15.64 5.33 -16.23
N ASP A 67 -15.43 6.52 -16.81
CA ASP A 67 -16.17 6.93 -18.02
C ASP A 67 -16.01 6.00 -19.21
N HIS A 68 -14.86 5.32 -19.29
CA HIS A 68 -14.58 4.34 -20.34
C HIS A 68 -15.20 2.98 -20.05
N GLN A 69 -15.46 2.69 -18.77
CA GLN A 69 -16.04 1.43 -18.28
C GLN A 69 -17.54 1.51 -17.97
N SER A 70 -18.16 2.68 -18.13
CA SER A 70 -19.59 2.92 -17.84
C SER A 70 -20.58 2.27 -18.82
N ALA A 71 -20.10 1.53 -19.83
CA ALA A 71 -20.97 0.79 -20.74
C ALA A 71 -21.50 -0.49 -20.06
N LEU A 72 -22.81 -0.64 -19.96
CA LEU A 72 -23.43 -1.78 -19.27
C LEU A 72 -23.59 -3.01 -20.19
N PRO A 73 -23.44 -4.24 -19.66
CA PRO A 73 -22.88 -4.55 -18.33
C PRO A 73 -21.38 -4.25 -18.26
N VAL A 74 -20.90 -3.86 -17.08
CA VAL A 74 -19.45 -3.72 -16.82
C VAL A 74 -18.80 -5.10 -16.93
N LEU A 75 -17.68 -5.18 -17.67
CA LEU A 75 -17.03 -6.45 -18.01
C LEU A 75 -15.88 -6.76 -17.05
N TYR A 76 -16.18 -7.05 -15.79
CA TYR A 76 -15.14 -7.22 -14.77
C TYR A 76 -14.17 -8.35 -15.10
N LYS A 77 -14.64 -9.49 -15.63
CA LYS A 77 -13.75 -10.59 -16.04
C LYS A 77 -12.72 -10.18 -17.11
N GLU A 78 -13.11 -9.37 -18.07
CA GLU A 78 -12.19 -8.86 -19.11
C GLU A 78 -11.18 -7.88 -18.48
N LEU A 79 -11.61 -7.07 -17.49
CA LEU A 79 -10.71 -6.21 -16.71
C LEU A 79 -9.72 -7.03 -15.86
N GLN A 80 -10.18 -8.12 -15.22
CA GLN A 80 -9.31 -9.03 -14.47
C GLN A 80 -8.24 -9.62 -15.39
N ALA A 81 -8.63 -10.17 -16.54
CA ALA A 81 -7.70 -10.78 -17.49
C ALA A 81 -6.65 -9.78 -18.03
N LEU A 82 -7.05 -8.52 -18.23
CA LEU A 82 -6.15 -7.43 -18.61
C LEU A 82 -5.14 -7.09 -17.49
N LEU A 83 -5.61 -7.00 -16.25
CA LEU A 83 -4.75 -6.75 -15.08
C LEU A 83 -3.79 -7.92 -14.81
N GLU A 84 -4.26 -9.17 -14.94
CA GLU A 84 -3.42 -10.36 -14.85
C GLU A 84 -2.29 -10.34 -15.88
N ALA A 85 -2.59 -9.97 -17.13
CA ALA A 85 -1.58 -9.86 -18.18
C ALA A 85 -0.51 -8.80 -17.82
N MET A 86 -0.94 -7.63 -17.31
CA MET A 86 -0.02 -6.57 -16.88
C MET A 86 0.88 -6.99 -15.72
N LEU A 87 0.29 -7.62 -14.70
CA LEU A 87 1.02 -8.07 -13.51
C LEU A 87 1.96 -9.23 -13.84
N SER A 88 1.51 -10.20 -14.63
CA SER A 88 2.34 -11.34 -15.08
C SER A 88 3.54 -10.87 -15.88
N ARG A 89 3.33 -9.93 -16.81
CA ARG A 89 4.43 -9.34 -17.59
C ARG A 89 5.46 -8.64 -16.71
N CYS A 90 5.02 -7.96 -15.66
CA CYS A 90 5.91 -7.31 -14.71
C CYS A 90 6.63 -8.34 -13.80
N ALA A 91 5.95 -9.41 -13.42
CA ALA A 91 6.51 -10.51 -12.63
C ALA A 91 7.64 -11.22 -13.41
N ASP A 92 7.44 -11.49 -14.71
CA ASP A 92 8.45 -12.08 -15.59
C ASP A 92 9.71 -11.21 -15.64
N LEU A 93 9.54 -9.90 -15.86
CA LEU A 93 10.65 -8.95 -15.94
C LEU A 93 11.45 -8.86 -14.64
N SER A 94 10.77 -9.04 -13.50
CA SER A 94 11.40 -8.98 -12.19
C SER A 94 12.07 -10.32 -11.80
N GLN A 95 11.69 -11.45 -12.41
CA GLN A 95 12.35 -12.75 -12.21
C GLN A 95 13.69 -12.88 -12.94
N ILE A 96 13.93 -12.12 -14.00
CA ILE A 96 15.18 -12.19 -14.77
C ILE A 96 16.36 -11.78 -13.86
N PRO A 97 17.31 -12.68 -13.55
CA PRO A 97 18.46 -12.36 -12.72
C PRO A 97 19.30 -11.26 -13.40
N LEU A 98 19.60 -10.18 -12.69
CA LEU A 98 20.53 -9.16 -13.19
C LEU A 98 21.96 -9.70 -13.36
N ASN A 99 22.24 -10.86 -12.76
CA ASN A 99 23.50 -11.59 -12.85
C ASN A 99 23.60 -12.53 -14.06
N TRP A 100 22.69 -12.48 -15.03
CA TRP A 100 22.92 -13.21 -16.28
C TRP A 100 24.14 -12.57 -16.94
N ARG A 101 25.28 -13.27 -16.87
CA ARG A 101 26.55 -12.90 -17.52
C ARG A 101 26.47 -13.42 -18.96
N PRO A 102 26.21 -12.60 -20.00
CA PRO A 102 26.80 -12.91 -21.28
C PRO A 102 28.32 -12.92 -21.08
N LEU A 103 29.03 -13.78 -21.78
CA LEU A 103 30.47 -13.88 -21.77
C LEU A 103 31.08 -12.54 -22.27
N GLY A 104 31.22 -11.55 -21.38
CA GLY A 104 31.68 -10.20 -21.73
C GLY A 104 31.38 -9.19 -20.62
N HIS A 105 32.38 -8.39 -20.26
CA HIS A 105 32.33 -7.38 -19.19
C HIS A 105 31.14 -6.41 -19.33
N ALA A 106 30.04 -6.67 -18.62
CA ALA A 106 28.98 -5.68 -18.44
C ALA A 106 29.46 -4.59 -17.47
N SER A 107 29.32 -3.32 -17.87
CA SER A 107 29.69 -2.18 -17.05
C SER A 107 28.65 -1.93 -15.95
N SER A 108 29.06 -1.42 -14.78
CA SER A 108 28.15 -1.04 -13.68
C SER A 108 26.97 -0.16 -14.15
N ARG A 109 27.20 0.68 -15.17
CA ARG A 109 26.20 1.60 -15.73
C ARG A 109 25.06 0.90 -16.48
N ASP A 110 25.30 -0.27 -17.05
CA ASP A 110 24.26 -1.00 -17.80
C ASP A 110 23.30 -1.72 -16.86
N SER A 111 23.79 -2.18 -15.70
CA SER A 111 22.96 -2.74 -14.61
C SER A 111 22.04 -1.68 -13.98
N GLU A 112 22.56 -0.49 -13.69
CA GLU A 112 21.76 0.62 -13.14
C GLU A 112 20.63 1.06 -14.08
N LYS A 113 20.90 1.13 -15.38
CA LYS A 113 19.89 1.42 -16.40
C LYS A 113 18.81 0.34 -16.47
N ALA A 114 19.19 -0.93 -16.33
CA ALA A 114 18.24 -2.04 -16.33
C ALA A 114 17.32 -2.00 -15.09
N ILE A 115 17.88 -1.72 -13.91
CA ILE A 115 17.10 -1.54 -12.66
C ILE A 115 16.12 -0.38 -12.83
N LEU A 116 16.60 0.77 -13.32
CA LEU A 116 15.75 1.94 -13.57
C LEU A 116 14.63 1.64 -14.58
N GLY A 117 14.93 0.91 -15.65
CA GLY A 117 13.95 0.49 -16.66
C GLY A 117 12.86 -0.41 -16.06
N ARG A 118 13.25 -1.39 -15.23
CA ARG A 118 12.32 -2.25 -14.48
C ARG A 118 11.47 -1.45 -13.50
N GLY A 119 12.07 -0.52 -12.78
CA GLY A 119 11.37 0.36 -11.84
C GLY A 119 10.30 1.21 -12.53
N LYS A 120 10.60 1.77 -13.71
CA LYS A 120 9.63 2.52 -14.52
C LYS A 120 8.47 1.65 -14.99
N PHE A 121 8.76 0.45 -15.48
CA PHE A 121 7.72 -0.48 -15.92
C PHE A 121 6.82 -0.89 -14.75
N LEU A 122 7.42 -1.28 -13.61
CA LEU A 122 6.69 -1.63 -12.40
C LEU A 122 5.82 -0.47 -11.90
N LEU A 123 6.35 0.76 -11.89
CA LEU A 123 5.58 1.95 -11.53
C LEU A 123 4.34 2.11 -12.42
N SER A 124 4.50 2.06 -13.75
CA SER A 124 3.37 2.20 -14.67
C SER A 124 2.36 1.06 -14.54
N THR A 125 2.82 -0.18 -14.27
CA THR A 125 1.92 -1.31 -13.99
C THR A 125 1.11 -1.07 -12.71
N LEU A 126 1.75 -0.60 -11.64
CA LEU A 126 1.08 -0.28 -10.38
C LEU A 126 0.14 0.93 -10.52
N GLU A 127 0.46 1.92 -11.35
CA GLU A 127 -0.47 3.02 -11.66
C GLU A 127 -1.75 2.49 -12.32
N GLY A 128 -1.62 1.57 -13.27
CA GLY A 128 -2.78 0.88 -13.85
C GLY A 128 -3.58 0.11 -12.80
N PHE A 129 -2.89 -0.64 -11.94
CA PHE A 129 -3.54 -1.36 -10.85
C PHE A 129 -4.26 -0.43 -9.85
N ARG A 130 -3.63 0.71 -9.51
CA ARG A 130 -4.25 1.75 -8.67
C ARG A 130 -5.51 2.30 -9.31
N ASN A 131 -5.51 2.52 -10.63
CA ASN A 131 -6.69 2.98 -11.34
C ASN A 131 -7.81 1.93 -11.33
N ALA A 132 -7.50 0.62 -11.37
CA ALA A 132 -8.49 -0.43 -11.15
C ALA A 132 -9.06 -0.42 -9.73
N CYS A 133 -8.24 -0.21 -8.69
CA CYS A 133 -8.74 -0.02 -7.33
C CYS A 133 -9.64 1.22 -7.23
N ARG A 134 -9.26 2.34 -7.85
CA ARG A 134 -10.08 3.55 -7.89
C ARG A 134 -11.42 3.31 -8.60
N LEU A 135 -11.39 2.62 -9.74
CA LEU A 135 -12.60 2.23 -10.47
C LEU A 135 -13.56 1.43 -9.58
N ALA A 136 -13.03 0.46 -8.82
CA ALA A 136 -13.83 -0.32 -7.88
C ALA A 136 -14.48 0.57 -6.79
N VAL A 137 -13.73 1.51 -6.21
CA VAL A 137 -14.28 2.50 -5.26
C VAL A 137 -15.41 3.33 -5.90
N GLU A 138 -15.19 3.84 -7.11
CA GLU A 138 -16.17 4.70 -7.79
C GLU A 138 -17.47 3.92 -8.10
N PHE A 139 -17.36 2.64 -8.47
CA PHE A 139 -18.51 1.78 -8.74
C PHE A 139 -19.26 1.29 -7.49
N GLN A 140 -18.67 1.32 -6.28
CA GLN A 140 -19.40 0.97 -5.06
C GLN A 140 -20.65 1.85 -4.82
N SER A 141 -20.62 3.09 -5.31
CA SER A 141 -21.76 4.01 -5.23
C SER A 141 -22.79 3.86 -6.35
N GLU A 142 -22.55 2.99 -7.33
CA GLU A 142 -23.39 2.81 -8.51
C GLU A 142 -24.11 1.45 -8.50
N PRO A 143 -25.44 1.42 -8.30
CA PRO A 143 -26.21 0.18 -8.29
C PRO A 143 -26.13 -0.59 -9.61
N SER A 144 -26.09 0.10 -10.74
CA SER A 144 -26.05 -0.50 -12.08
C SER A 144 -24.72 -1.17 -12.41
N ALA A 145 -23.66 -0.86 -11.66
CA ALA A 145 -22.33 -1.43 -11.85
C ALA A 145 -22.07 -2.64 -10.92
N GLN A 146 -22.94 -2.92 -9.95
CA GLN A 146 -22.70 -3.99 -8.97
C GLN A 146 -22.66 -5.39 -9.60
N GLU A 147 -23.58 -5.62 -10.53
CA GLU A 147 -23.76 -6.90 -11.19
C GLU A 147 -24.34 -6.70 -12.59
N ASN A 148 -24.19 -7.72 -13.43
CA ASN A 148 -24.80 -7.69 -14.75
C ASN A 148 -26.34 -7.72 -14.64
N PRO A 149 -27.06 -6.66 -15.08
CA PRO A 149 -28.52 -6.55 -14.94
C PRO A 149 -29.29 -7.59 -15.78
N PHE A 150 -28.62 -8.29 -16.69
CA PHE A 150 -29.20 -9.35 -17.50
C PHE A 150 -29.01 -10.76 -16.89
N THR A 151 -28.41 -10.86 -15.71
CA THR A 151 -28.24 -12.15 -15.00
C THR A 151 -29.56 -12.59 -14.38
N ALA A 152 -29.99 -13.82 -14.65
CA ALA A 152 -31.20 -14.35 -14.03
C ALA A 152 -31.04 -14.47 -12.50
N PRO A 153 -32.10 -14.26 -11.69
CA PRO A 153 -32.00 -14.26 -10.22
C PRO A 153 -31.44 -15.55 -9.60
N ASN A 154 -31.56 -16.67 -10.32
CA ASN A 154 -31.14 -18.00 -9.86
C ASN A 154 -29.82 -18.47 -10.51
N ALA A 155 -29.19 -17.62 -11.34
CA ALA A 155 -27.91 -17.93 -11.97
C ALA A 155 -26.75 -17.46 -11.10
N GLU A 156 -25.61 -18.14 -11.17
CA GLU A 156 -24.38 -17.70 -10.50
C GLU A 156 -23.96 -16.34 -11.04
N LYS A 157 -23.77 -15.38 -10.12
CA LYS A 157 -23.34 -14.02 -10.42
C LYS A 157 -21.82 -13.99 -10.50
N GLU A 158 -21.29 -14.42 -11.65
CA GLU A 158 -19.83 -14.57 -11.83
C GLU A 158 -19.08 -13.27 -12.19
N ASP A 159 -19.78 -12.21 -12.64
CA ASP A 159 -19.19 -10.96 -13.14
C ASP A 159 -19.71 -9.77 -12.31
N THR A 160 -19.27 -9.70 -11.05
CA THR A 160 -19.71 -8.72 -10.05
C THR A 160 -18.56 -7.83 -9.58
N LEU A 161 -18.91 -6.65 -9.04
CA LEU A 161 -17.95 -5.75 -8.42
C LEU A 161 -17.26 -6.38 -7.20
N GLU A 162 -17.97 -7.21 -6.45
CA GLU A 162 -17.43 -7.93 -5.30
C GLU A 162 -16.32 -8.90 -5.73
N ALA A 163 -16.59 -9.77 -6.71
CA ALA A 163 -15.60 -10.69 -7.27
C ALA A 163 -14.39 -9.94 -7.85
N PHE A 164 -14.60 -8.79 -8.49
CA PHE A 164 -13.52 -7.93 -8.96
C PHE A 164 -12.68 -7.35 -7.82
N SER A 165 -13.32 -6.89 -6.74
CA SER A 165 -12.62 -6.31 -5.58
C SER A 165 -11.81 -7.38 -4.83
N GLU A 166 -12.35 -8.59 -4.68
CA GLU A 166 -11.64 -9.74 -4.14
C GLU A 166 -10.46 -10.18 -5.02
N PHE A 167 -10.64 -10.16 -6.35
CA PHE A 167 -9.55 -10.37 -7.29
C PHE A 167 -8.42 -9.35 -7.08
N LEU A 168 -8.74 -8.06 -6.95
CA LEU A 168 -7.74 -7.01 -6.71
C LEU A 168 -6.97 -7.26 -5.39
N LEU A 169 -7.67 -7.68 -4.32
CA LEU A 169 -6.99 -8.03 -3.08
C LEU A 169 -6.05 -9.23 -3.26
N SER A 170 -6.53 -10.30 -3.90
CA SER A 170 -5.76 -11.51 -4.16
C SER A 170 -4.53 -11.25 -5.05
N ALA A 171 -4.70 -10.49 -6.14
CA ALA A 171 -3.62 -10.12 -7.05
C ALA A 171 -2.59 -9.21 -6.38
N CYS A 172 -3.03 -8.28 -5.53
CA CYS A 172 -2.11 -7.45 -4.76
C CYS A 172 -1.27 -8.29 -3.78
N ASP A 173 -1.93 -9.19 -3.06
CA ASP A 173 -1.32 -10.07 -2.06
C ASP A 173 -0.31 -11.05 -2.67
N SER A 174 -0.65 -11.65 -3.80
CA SER A 174 0.16 -12.69 -4.45
C SER A 174 1.20 -12.16 -5.44
N LEU A 175 0.97 -10.99 -6.06
CA LEU A 175 1.84 -10.46 -7.12
C LEU A 175 2.43 -9.08 -6.74
N CYS A 176 1.61 -8.08 -6.43
CA CYS A 176 2.10 -6.71 -6.22
C CYS A 176 3.05 -6.61 -5.02
N ILE A 177 2.67 -7.16 -3.86
CA ILE A 177 3.51 -7.14 -2.65
C ILE A 177 4.88 -7.81 -2.91
N PRO A 178 4.96 -9.07 -3.39
CA PRO A 178 6.25 -9.69 -3.68
C PRO A 178 7.09 -8.93 -4.71
N MET A 179 6.47 -8.40 -5.78
CA MET A 179 7.20 -7.63 -6.80
C MET A 179 7.81 -6.35 -6.23
N VAL A 180 7.06 -5.59 -5.45
CA VAL A 180 7.52 -4.33 -4.86
C VAL A 180 8.59 -4.58 -3.81
N LEU A 181 8.39 -5.54 -2.91
CA LEU A 181 9.39 -5.87 -1.88
C LEU A 181 10.71 -6.33 -2.52
N ARG A 182 10.65 -7.21 -3.52
CA ARG A 182 11.84 -7.65 -4.26
C ARG A 182 12.55 -6.52 -5.00
N TYR A 183 11.80 -5.59 -5.59
CA TYR A 183 12.40 -4.41 -6.22
C TYR A 183 13.08 -3.50 -5.18
N SER A 184 12.46 -3.36 -4.00
CA SER A 184 12.93 -2.50 -2.91
C SER A 184 14.27 -2.94 -2.32
N GLU A 185 14.57 -4.24 -2.36
CA GLU A 185 15.89 -4.78 -2.00
C GLU A 185 17.02 -4.21 -2.89
N GLN A 186 16.70 -3.79 -4.12
CA GLN A 186 17.66 -3.25 -5.09
C GLN A 186 17.62 -1.74 -5.13
N ALA A 187 16.42 -1.15 -5.20
CA ALA A 187 16.23 0.29 -5.30
C ALA A 187 14.89 0.70 -4.69
N THR A 188 14.89 1.79 -3.92
CA THR A 188 13.67 2.35 -3.33
C THR A 188 13.37 3.69 -3.98
N HIS A 189 12.20 3.80 -4.64
CA HIS A 189 11.75 5.05 -5.28
C HIS A 189 10.50 5.60 -4.58
N PRO A 190 10.50 6.89 -4.15
CA PRO A 190 9.37 7.50 -3.46
C PRO A 190 8.03 7.39 -4.21
N ALA A 191 8.02 7.70 -5.51
CA ALA A 191 6.81 7.64 -6.33
C ALA A 191 6.22 6.22 -6.42
N LEU A 192 7.07 5.20 -6.52
CA LEU A 192 6.64 3.80 -6.53
C LEU A 192 6.01 3.40 -5.20
N MET A 193 6.64 3.79 -4.09
CA MET A 193 6.12 3.51 -2.74
C MET A 193 4.82 4.25 -2.47
N GLU A 194 4.68 5.48 -2.96
CA GLU A 194 3.45 6.27 -2.85
C GLU A 194 2.28 5.57 -3.57
N VAL A 195 2.49 5.14 -4.82
CA VAL A 195 1.48 4.39 -5.57
C VAL A 195 1.15 3.06 -4.87
N PHE A 196 2.17 2.33 -4.44
CA PHE A 196 1.99 1.03 -3.79
C PHE A 196 1.22 1.11 -2.47
N LEU A 197 1.59 2.01 -1.57
CA LEU A 197 0.89 2.19 -0.30
C LEU A 197 -0.54 2.73 -0.52
N SER A 198 -0.75 3.54 -1.56
CA SER A 198 -2.09 3.97 -1.96
C SER A 198 -2.98 2.79 -2.39
N ILE A 199 -2.42 1.82 -3.12
CA ILE A 199 -3.13 0.58 -3.50
C ILE A 199 -3.53 -0.19 -2.23
N LEU A 200 -2.59 -0.43 -1.30
CA LEU A 200 -2.89 -1.14 -0.06
C LEU A 200 -3.98 -0.44 0.75
N HIS A 201 -3.93 0.89 0.80
CA HIS A 201 -4.97 1.68 1.44
C HIS A 201 -6.34 1.51 0.75
N SER A 202 -6.41 1.59 -0.58
CA SER A 202 -7.65 1.38 -1.33
C SER A 202 -8.26 0.00 -1.07
N LEU A 203 -7.43 -1.04 -0.88
CA LEU A 203 -7.90 -2.40 -0.59
C LEU A 203 -8.62 -2.53 0.76
N PHE A 204 -8.28 -1.71 1.75
CA PHE A 204 -9.05 -1.63 3.00
C PHE A 204 -10.47 -1.08 2.78
N VAL A 205 -10.67 -0.26 1.74
CA VAL A 205 -11.95 0.36 1.39
C VAL A 205 -12.78 -0.58 0.52
N ILE A 206 -12.18 -1.19 -0.51
CA ILE A 206 -12.93 -1.99 -1.48
C ILE A 206 -13.27 -3.41 -1.01
N VAL A 207 -12.52 -3.97 -0.04
CA VAL A 207 -12.81 -5.28 0.55
C VAL A 207 -12.94 -5.18 2.08
N PRO A 208 -13.99 -4.51 2.60
CA PRO A 208 -14.10 -4.18 4.03
C PRO A 208 -14.19 -5.42 4.93
N HIS A 209 -14.71 -6.54 4.44
CA HIS A 209 -14.81 -7.78 5.20
C HIS A 209 -13.45 -8.48 5.39
N MET A 210 -12.44 -8.16 4.59
CA MET A 210 -11.07 -8.70 4.69
C MET A 210 -10.07 -7.76 5.38
N LYS A 211 -10.47 -6.51 5.66
CA LYS A 211 -9.55 -5.46 6.14
C LYS A 211 -8.75 -5.87 7.38
N GLU A 212 -9.38 -6.57 8.32
CA GLU A 212 -8.73 -7.08 9.53
C GLU A 212 -7.66 -8.13 9.19
N LYS A 213 -8.06 -9.19 8.47
CA LYS A 213 -7.17 -10.31 8.12
C LYS A 213 -5.99 -9.82 7.28
N PHE A 214 -6.26 -8.88 6.38
CA PHE A 214 -5.24 -8.24 5.56
C PHE A 214 -4.30 -7.36 6.39
N SER A 215 -4.82 -6.50 7.28
CA SER A 215 -3.98 -5.70 8.20
C SER A 215 -3.09 -6.57 9.10
N LYS A 216 -3.62 -7.68 9.65
CA LYS A 216 -2.84 -8.63 10.45
C LYS A 216 -1.70 -9.25 9.63
N LYS A 217 -1.97 -9.65 8.40
CA LYS A 217 -0.96 -10.21 7.49
C LYS A 217 0.14 -9.18 7.14
N LEU A 218 -0.25 -7.94 6.82
CA LEU A 218 0.69 -6.87 6.51
C LEU A 218 1.58 -6.54 7.72
N ALA A 219 0.99 -6.41 8.92
CA ALA A 219 1.75 -6.19 10.14
C ALA A 219 2.72 -7.34 10.42
N ALA A 220 2.28 -8.60 10.29
CA ALA A 220 3.16 -9.77 10.41
C ALA A 220 4.25 -9.86 9.33
N SER A 221 4.10 -9.12 8.23
CA SER A 221 5.08 -9.01 7.14
C SER A 221 5.91 -7.72 7.22
N SER A 222 5.97 -7.09 8.38
CA SER A 222 6.76 -5.90 8.68
C SER A 222 6.37 -4.60 7.98
N PHE A 223 5.08 -4.42 7.65
CA PHE A 223 4.63 -3.20 6.99
C PHE A 223 4.56 -1.97 7.91
N ILE A 224 4.52 -2.13 9.24
CA ILE A 224 4.62 -0.97 10.15
C ILE A 224 6.05 -0.44 10.09
N GLN A 225 7.05 -1.32 10.25
CA GLN A 225 8.47 -0.98 10.11
C GLN A 225 8.76 -0.36 8.75
N LEU A 226 8.39 -1.04 7.66
CA LEU A 226 8.65 -0.58 6.29
C LEU A 226 8.13 0.85 6.08
N THR A 227 6.90 1.13 6.54
CA THR A 227 6.30 2.45 6.34
C THR A 227 6.99 3.54 7.16
N LEU A 228 7.41 3.23 8.39
CA LEU A 228 8.18 4.17 9.22
C LEU A 228 9.57 4.44 8.63
N GLU A 229 10.25 3.41 8.11
CA GLU A 229 11.53 3.57 7.42
C GLU A 229 11.41 4.42 6.16
N LEU A 230 10.34 4.23 5.37
CA LEU A 230 10.06 5.06 4.19
C LEU A 230 9.86 6.54 4.57
N LYS A 231 9.07 6.81 5.62
CA LYS A 231 8.86 8.16 6.13
C LYS A 231 10.17 8.77 6.62
N ALA A 232 10.95 8.05 7.42
CA ALA A 232 12.22 8.53 7.93
C ALA A 232 13.27 8.77 6.84
N ARG A 233 13.23 7.99 5.75
CA ARG A 233 14.16 8.10 4.64
C ARG A 233 13.84 9.25 3.68
N PHE A 234 12.56 9.50 3.40
CA PHE A 234 12.14 10.39 2.31
C PHE A 234 11.33 11.61 2.76
N CYS A 235 10.66 11.54 3.91
CA CYS A 235 9.68 12.54 4.34
C CYS A 235 10.23 13.50 5.42
N SER A 236 11.55 13.57 5.61
CA SER A 236 12.16 14.57 6.48
C SER A 236 11.95 15.98 5.92
N GLY A 237 11.34 16.87 6.70
CA GLY A 237 11.03 18.26 6.29
C GLY A 237 9.79 18.36 5.39
N LEU A 238 9.86 19.17 4.33
CA LEU A 238 8.77 19.35 3.33
C LEU A 238 8.91 18.44 2.10
N SER A 239 9.91 17.56 2.09
CA SER A 239 10.18 16.64 0.98
C SER A 239 9.11 15.54 0.91
N HIS A 240 8.67 15.21 -0.31
CA HIS A 240 7.75 14.09 -0.56
C HIS A 240 6.50 14.08 0.34
N SER A 241 5.82 15.22 0.44
CA SER A 241 4.61 15.38 1.27
C SER A 241 3.48 14.43 0.88
N ALA A 242 3.31 14.13 -0.41
CA ALA A 242 2.33 13.17 -0.90
C ALA A 242 2.61 11.75 -0.36
N LEU A 243 3.86 11.27 -0.47
CA LEU A 243 4.28 10.03 0.17
C LEU A 243 4.04 10.05 1.69
N ASN A 244 4.37 11.15 2.38
CA ASN A 244 4.13 11.26 3.82
C ASN A 244 2.64 11.09 4.17
N GLN A 245 1.77 11.73 3.39
CA GLN A 245 0.32 11.64 3.55
C GLN A 245 -0.16 10.20 3.33
N VAL A 246 0.24 9.55 2.23
CA VAL A 246 -0.13 8.16 1.93
C VAL A 246 0.35 7.21 3.02
N CYS A 247 1.61 7.30 3.45
CA CYS A 247 2.15 6.50 4.54
C CYS A 247 1.34 6.70 5.84
N SER A 248 0.98 7.95 6.15
CA SER A 248 0.22 8.27 7.36
C SER A 248 -1.21 7.73 7.29
N SER A 249 -1.88 7.86 6.14
CA SER A 249 -3.20 7.27 5.93
C SER A 249 -3.15 5.74 6.01
N PHE A 250 -2.16 5.10 5.37
CA PHE A 250 -1.98 3.65 5.44
C PHE A 250 -1.79 3.17 6.89
N LEU A 251 -0.87 3.77 7.64
CA LEU A 251 -0.65 3.46 9.06
C LEU A 251 -1.91 3.69 9.88
N TYR A 252 -2.64 4.79 9.65
CA TYR A 252 -3.88 5.10 10.36
C TYR A 252 -4.91 3.97 10.20
N TYR A 253 -5.24 3.59 8.96
CA TYR A 253 -6.22 2.54 8.71
C TYR A 253 -5.76 1.17 9.22
N MET A 254 -4.47 0.85 9.04
CA MET A 254 -3.91 -0.38 9.57
C MET A 254 -4.03 -0.42 11.10
N CYS A 255 -3.62 0.63 11.81
CA CYS A 255 -3.73 0.70 13.27
C CYS A 255 -5.17 0.57 13.76
N ILE A 256 -6.11 1.28 13.13
CA ILE A 256 -7.54 1.18 13.49
C ILE A 256 -8.05 -0.26 13.27
N ASN A 257 -7.77 -0.87 12.13
CA ASN A 257 -8.20 -2.24 11.84
C ASN A 257 -7.62 -3.26 12.83
N LEU A 258 -6.35 -3.11 13.24
CA LEU A 258 -5.71 -4.00 14.21
C LEU A 258 -6.29 -3.83 15.63
N LEU A 259 -6.60 -2.59 16.03
CA LEU A 259 -7.19 -2.30 17.35
C LEU A 259 -8.66 -2.71 17.45
N SER A 260 -9.42 -2.65 16.35
CA SER A 260 -10.82 -3.08 16.31
C SER A 260 -11.00 -4.61 16.36
N ALA A 261 -9.92 -5.39 16.34
CA ALA A 261 -9.95 -6.83 16.10
C ALA A 261 -9.15 -7.67 17.12
N PRO A 262 -9.41 -7.57 18.43
CA PRO A 262 -8.58 -8.29 19.38
C PRO A 262 -8.97 -9.77 19.51
N GLU A 263 -7.98 -10.66 19.35
CA GLU A 263 -8.14 -12.10 19.55
C GLU A 263 -8.02 -12.51 21.05
N LYS A 264 -7.49 -11.64 21.93
CA LYS A 264 -7.14 -11.99 23.32
C LYS A 264 -7.41 -10.90 24.37
N THR A 265 -7.59 -9.66 23.97
CA THR A 265 -7.88 -8.50 24.83
C THR A 265 -9.31 -8.01 24.56
N GLY A 266 -10.00 -7.44 25.54
CA GLY A 266 -11.35 -6.91 25.30
C GLY A 266 -11.36 -5.86 24.18
N LEU A 267 -12.44 -5.80 23.40
CA LEU A 267 -12.67 -4.75 22.40
C LEU A 267 -12.53 -3.37 23.05
N PRO A 268 -11.77 -2.43 22.46
CA PRO A 268 -11.77 -1.07 22.94
C PRO A 268 -13.19 -0.50 22.85
N SER A 269 -13.58 0.35 23.80
CA SER A 269 -14.86 1.05 23.71
C SER A 269 -14.89 1.96 22.48
N GLN A 270 -16.09 2.33 22.02
CA GLN A 270 -16.22 3.28 20.91
C GLN A 270 -15.53 4.63 21.19
N GLU A 271 -15.57 5.07 22.46
CA GLU A 271 -14.87 6.28 22.93
C GLU A 271 -13.35 6.10 22.88
N GLU A 272 -12.83 4.94 23.26
CA GLU A 272 -11.40 4.60 23.16
C GLU A 272 -10.92 4.60 21.70
N LEU A 273 -11.70 4.01 20.78
CA LEU A 273 -11.38 4.02 19.35
C LEU A 273 -11.40 5.44 18.77
N SER A 274 -12.35 6.28 19.19
CA SER A 274 -12.41 7.69 18.77
C SER A 274 -11.18 8.47 19.24
N ALA A 275 -10.80 8.32 20.51
CA ALA A 275 -9.62 8.99 21.06
C ALA A 275 -8.32 8.54 20.36
N VAL A 276 -8.19 7.25 20.05
CA VAL A 276 -7.04 6.74 19.29
C VAL A 276 -7.06 7.24 17.85
N SER A 277 -8.23 7.31 17.22
CA SER A 277 -8.38 7.85 15.86
C SER A 277 -7.88 9.29 15.77
N GLU A 278 -8.34 10.18 16.65
CA GLU A 278 -7.88 11.59 16.68
C GLU A 278 -6.37 11.69 16.88
N LEU A 279 -5.85 10.92 17.83
CA LEU A 279 -4.43 10.86 18.16
C LEU A 279 -3.59 10.43 16.95
N LEU A 280 -3.97 9.35 16.27
CA LEU A 280 -3.27 8.85 15.09
C LEU A 280 -3.35 9.84 13.92
N GLN A 281 -4.52 10.47 13.68
CA GLN A 281 -4.68 11.45 12.62
C GLN A 281 -3.75 12.66 12.77
N HIS A 282 -3.52 13.12 14.01
CA HIS A 282 -2.66 14.26 14.27
C HIS A 282 -1.18 13.90 14.38
N GLY A 283 -0.85 12.74 14.97
CA GLY A 283 0.54 12.38 15.23
C GLY A 283 1.25 11.70 14.05
N LEU A 284 0.59 10.83 13.28
CA LEU A 284 1.23 10.09 12.19
C LEU A 284 1.89 10.99 11.12
N PRO A 285 1.30 12.11 10.68
CA PRO A 285 1.95 13.02 9.73
C PRO A 285 3.27 13.62 10.24
N GLN A 286 3.46 13.67 11.56
CA GLN A 286 4.62 14.30 12.21
C GLN A 286 5.76 13.32 12.53
N ILE A 287 5.53 12.01 12.40
CA ILE A 287 6.53 10.97 12.69
C ILE A 287 7.38 10.73 11.45
N ASN A 288 8.49 11.45 11.30
CA ASN A 288 9.45 11.22 10.21
C ASN A 288 10.84 10.83 10.74
N SER A 289 10.86 10.20 11.92
CA SER A 289 12.06 9.76 12.64
C SER A 289 12.33 8.28 12.44
N ARG A 290 13.61 7.89 12.45
CA ARG A 290 14.01 6.47 12.47
C ARG A 290 13.65 5.82 13.81
N SER A 291 13.70 4.49 13.89
CA SER A 291 13.41 3.76 15.13
C SER A 291 14.28 4.21 16.32
N PRO A 292 15.61 4.39 16.20
CA PRO A 292 16.43 4.87 17.31
C PRO A 292 16.10 6.30 17.76
N GLU A 293 15.76 7.18 16.82
CA GLU A 293 15.33 8.56 17.09
C GLU A 293 13.97 8.59 17.80
N SER A 294 13.06 7.70 17.41
CA SER A 294 11.75 7.55 18.02
C SER A 294 11.85 6.99 19.44
N LEU A 295 12.79 6.07 19.67
CA LEU A 295 13.15 5.59 21.01
C LEU A 295 13.76 6.71 21.87
N ALA A 296 14.73 7.45 21.33
CA ALA A 296 15.34 8.59 22.03
C ALA A 296 14.29 9.64 22.42
N PHE A 297 13.29 9.86 21.57
CA PHE A 297 12.18 10.75 21.85
C PHE A 297 11.23 10.23 22.95
N LEU A 298 11.05 8.91 23.10
CA LEU A 298 10.34 8.33 24.24
C LEU A 298 11.17 8.35 25.53
N LEU A 299 12.50 8.26 25.41
CA LEU A 299 13.43 8.34 26.54
C LEU A 299 13.53 9.75 27.14
N ASP A 300 13.18 10.78 26.35
CA ASP A 300 13.26 12.17 26.80
C ASP A 300 12.29 12.44 27.95
N ARG A 301 12.87 12.81 29.10
CA ARG A 301 12.15 13.12 30.35
C ARG A 301 11.95 14.62 30.55
N GLN A 302 12.41 15.46 29.61
CA GLN A 302 12.17 16.90 29.69
C GLN A 302 10.67 17.20 29.64
N TYR A 303 10.29 18.40 30.05
CA TYR A 303 8.90 18.86 29.91
C TYR A 303 8.50 18.79 28.43
N VAL A 304 7.41 18.09 28.13
CA VAL A 304 6.97 17.84 26.75
C VAL A 304 5.68 18.61 26.52
N GLU A 305 5.67 19.56 25.58
CA GLU A 305 4.44 20.26 25.20
C GLU A 305 3.40 19.31 24.59
N GLY A 306 2.12 19.68 24.65
CA GLY A 306 1.00 18.80 24.29
C GLY A 306 1.11 18.13 22.89
N ALA A 307 1.60 18.85 21.88
CA ALA A 307 1.80 18.27 20.54
C ALA A 307 2.92 17.22 20.50
N ALA A 308 4.02 17.47 21.22
CA ALA A 308 5.11 16.52 21.35
C ALA A 308 4.67 15.30 22.18
N ARG A 309 3.81 15.47 23.18
CA ARG A 309 3.22 14.38 23.96
C ARG A 309 2.33 13.48 23.11
N GLN A 310 1.46 14.05 22.29
CA GLN A 310 0.63 13.29 21.35
C GLN A 310 1.47 12.44 20.39
N ARG A 311 2.63 12.96 19.96
CA ARG A 311 3.58 12.22 19.14
C ARG A 311 4.19 11.03 19.90
N GLN A 312 4.56 11.20 21.17
CA GLN A 312 5.04 10.09 22.00
C GLN A 312 3.97 8.99 22.11
N TYR A 313 2.70 9.36 22.34
CA TYR A 313 1.61 8.40 22.38
C TYR A 313 1.43 7.64 21.07
N CYS A 314 1.55 8.31 19.92
CA CYS A 314 1.47 7.66 18.61
C CYS A 314 2.62 6.67 18.39
N ILE A 315 3.85 7.06 18.72
CA ILE A 315 5.03 6.19 18.61
C ILE A 315 4.84 4.95 19.49
N LEU A 316 4.35 5.14 20.72
CA LEU A 316 4.11 4.04 21.64
C LEU A 316 3.06 3.05 21.12
N LEU A 317 1.95 3.55 20.55
CA LEU A 317 0.92 2.70 19.93
C LEU A 317 1.46 1.95 18.72
N LEU A 318 2.28 2.59 17.89
CA LEU A 318 2.94 1.92 16.77
C LEU A 318 3.87 0.79 17.25
N PHE A 319 4.68 1.03 18.29
CA PHE A 319 5.54 -0.01 18.87
C PHE A 319 4.74 -1.15 19.48
N TYR A 320 3.65 -0.84 20.17
CA TYR A 320 2.74 -1.85 20.73
C TYR A 320 2.13 -2.71 19.63
N LEU A 321 1.54 -2.10 18.60
CA LEU A 321 0.92 -2.82 17.49
C LEU A 321 1.94 -3.64 16.69
N ALA A 322 3.12 -3.07 16.46
CA ALA A 322 4.22 -3.78 15.82
C ALA A 322 4.62 -5.02 16.65
N TYR A 323 4.77 -4.86 17.96
CA TYR A 323 5.16 -5.96 18.84
C TYR A 323 4.14 -7.11 18.87
N ILE A 324 2.85 -6.81 19.06
CA ILE A 324 1.81 -7.84 19.15
C ILE A 324 1.62 -8.61 17.83
N HIS A 325 1.90 -7.98 16.69
CA HIS A 325 1.77 -8.58 15.37
C HIS A 325 3.09 -9.12 14.80
N GLY A 326 4.18 -9.12 15.57
CA GLY A 326 5.44 -9.75 15.18
C GLY A 326 6.37 -8.87 14.33
N ASP A 327 6.03 -7.59 14.13
CA ASP A 327 6.87 -6.59 13.46
C ASP A 327 7.93 -6.02 14.41
N ARG A 328 8.86 -6.86 14.88
CA ARG A 328 9.80 -6.50 15.96
C ARG A 328 11.05 -5.77 15.43
N PHE A 329 10.91 -4.48 15.18
CA PHE A 329 11.99 -3.65 14.62
C PHE A 329 12.78 -2.82 15.65
N VAL A 330 12.55 -3.08 16.94
CA VAL A 330 13.20 -2.40 18.06
C VAL A 330 13.69 -3.43 19.09
N SER A 331 14.85 -3.17 19.70
CA SER A 331 15.39 -4.00 20.79
C SER A 331 14.45 -3.99 22.00
N GLU A 332 14.13 -5.17 22.54
CA GLU A 332 13.29 -5.30 23.75
C GLU A 332 13.91 -4.55 24.94
N ALA A 333 15.24 -4.58 25.08
CA ALA A 333 15.93 -3.87 26.16
C ALA A 333 15.82 -2.35 26.02
N GLU A 334 16.02 -1.82 24.81
CA GLU A 334 15.91 -0.37 24.56
C GLU A 334 14.46 0.11 24.71
N LEU A 335 13.51 -0.69 24.21
CA LEU A 335 12.08 -0.41 24.33
C LEU A 335 11.64 -0.41 25.79
N PHE A 336 12.10 -1.36 26.61
CA PHE A 336 11.81 -1.40 28.04
C PHE A 336 12.23 -0.10 28.75
N VAL A 337 13.48 0.34 28.54
CA VAL A 337 14.01 1.56 29.16
C VAL A 337 13.27 2.81 28.64
N ALA A 338 12.92 2.84 27.36
CA ALA A 338 12.15 3.93 26.75
C ALA A 338 10.75 4.04 27.34
N VAL A 339 10.01 2.92 27.45
CA VAL A 339 8.66 2.91 28.01
C VAL A 339 8.68 3.26 29.51
N GLN A 340 9.66 2.77 30.26
CA GLN A 340 9.83 3.13 31.67
C GLN A 340 10.06 4.63 31.84
N SER A 341 10.97 5.21 31.05
CA SER A 341 11.26 6.65 31.10
C SER A 341 10.07 7.50 30.69
N PHE A 342 9.32 7.07 29.67
CA PHE A 342 8.08 7.71 29.26
C PHE A 342 7.03 7.73 30.38
N LEU A 343 6.79 6.61 31.07
CA LEU A 343 5.83 6.57 32.19
C LEU A 343 6.26 7.45 33.37
N LEU A 344 7.56 7.50 33.68
CA LEU A 344 8.10 8.41 34.69
C LEU A 344 7.86 9.87 34.29
N SER A 345 8.06 10.22 33.01
CA SER A 345 7.80 11.58 32.52
C SER A 345 6.33 12.00 32.65
N LEU A 346 5.39 11.06 32.50
CA LEU A 346 3.96 11.31 32.71
C LEU A 346 3.67 11.55 34.19
N GLN A 347 4.28 10.76 35.06
CA GLN A 347 4.15 10.90 36.52
C GLN A 347 4.72 12.25 36.99
N ASP A 348 5.90 12.64 36.51
CA ASP A 348 6.56 13.91 36.86
C ASP A 348 5.73 15.13 36.45
N GLN A 349 4.95 15.01 35.36
CA GLN A 349 4.09 16.09 34.83
C GLN A 349 2.63 15.99 35.29
N GLY A 350 2.26 14.95 36.05
CA GLY A 350 0.88 14.73 36.51
C GLY A 350 -0.12 14.46 35.38
N GLU A 351 0.34 13.93 34.25
CA GLU A 351 -0.48 13.70 33.06
C GLU A 351 -1.17 12.33 33.09
N HIS A 352 -2.36 12.26 32.49
CA HIS A 352 -3.12 11.03 32.33
C HIS A 352 -3.26 10.68 30.85
N PRO A 353 -2.53 9.66 30.34
CA PRO A 353 -2.64 9.27 28.94
C PRO A 353 -3.99 8.59 28.65
N PRO A 354 -4.43 8.56 27.38
CA PRO A 354 -5.59 7.75 26.99
C PRO A 354 -5.44 6.29 27.41
N LEU A 355 -6.53 5.62 27.80
CA LEU A 355 -6.49 4.27 28.38
C LEU A 355 -5.83 3.24 27.46
N VAL A 356 -6.01 3.36 26.13
CA VAL A 356 -5.36 2.48 25.16
C VAL A 356 -3.84 2.65 25.16
N VAL A 357 -3.35 3.89 25.28
CA VAL A 357 -1.91 4.20 25.39
C VAL A 357 -1.37 3.63 26.68
N PHE A 358 -2.08 3.79 27.80
CA PHE A 358 -1.69 3.21 29.08
C PHE A 358 -1.60 1.67 29.02
N ARG A 359 -2.63 1.00 28.47
CA ARG A 359 -2.63 -0.46 28.26
C ARG A 359 -1.45 -0.90 27.40
N ALA A 360 -1.16 -0.17 26.32
CA ALA A 360 0.00 -0.42 25.46
C ALA A 360 1.32 -0.30 26.23
N SER A 361 1.50 0.73 27.07
CA SER A 361 2.68 0.89 27.93
C SER A 361 2.89 -0.32 28.85
N ILE A 362 1.83 -0.73 29.56
CA ILE A 362 1.90 -1.83 30.52
C ILE A 362 2.22 -3.14 29.81
N TYR A 363 1.58 -3.40 28.66
CA TYR A 363 1.88 -4.58 27.86
C TYR A 363 3.34 -4.62 27.43
N LEU A 364 3.86 -3.52 26.89
CA LEU A 364 5.25 -3.43 26.42
C LEU A 364 6.25 -3.60 27.55
N LEU A 365 5.98 -3.05 28.73
CA LEU A 365 6.82 -3.29 29.92
C LEU A 365 6.84 -4.75 30.32
N ALA A 366 5.66 -5.37 30.45
CA ALA A 366 5.54 -6.75 30.90
C ALA A 366 6.27 -7.72 29.95
N ILE A 367 6.15 -7.51 28.64
CA ILE A 367 6.72 -8.43 27.65
C ILE A 367 8.23 -8.25 27.45
N CYS A 368 8.75 -7.03 27.66
CA CYS A 368 10.18 -6.76 27.53
C CYS A 368 10.98 -7.06 28.82
N GLN A 369 10.30 -7.25 29.96
CA GLN A 369 10.94 -7.51 31.25
C GLN A 369 11.70 -8.85 31.29
N ASP A 370 11.23 -9.87 30.55
CA ASP A 370 11.68 -11.26 30.71
C ASP A 370 12.95 -11.65 29.92
N LYS A 371 13.52 -10.74 29.12
CA LYS A 371 14.72 -11.03 28.30
C LYS A 371 15.95 -10.16 28.58
N GLY A 372 15.87 -9.27 29.57
CA GLY A 372 16.99 -8.48 30.09
C GLY A 372 17.83 -9.24 31.13
N GLY A 373 18.21 -10.49 30.84
CA GLY A 373 18.99 -11.33 31.75
C GLY A 373 20.49 -11.03 31.69
N ALA A 374 20.93 -9.94 32.34
CA ALA A 374 22.16 -9.83 33.14
C ALA A 374 22.38 -8.35 33.50
N LEU A 375 21.86 -7.93 34.65
CA LEU A 375 22.40 -6.76 35.35
C LEU A 375 23.85 -7.10 35.75
N PRO A 376 24.86 -6.25 35.48
CA PRO A 376 26.16 -6.40 36.11
C PRO A 376 25.98 -6.15 37.62
N GLU A 377 26.23 -7.16 38.42
CA GLU A 377 26.44 -6.98 39.86
C GLU A 377 27.61 -6.01 40.06
N VAL A 378 27.39 -4.99 40.90
CA VAL A 378 28.46 -4.17 41.50
C VAL A 378 28.40 -4.37 43.00
#